data_AF-A0A5C6DJ58-F1
#
_entry.id   AF-A0A5C6DJ58-F1
#
_cell.length_a   1.000
_cell.length_b   1.000
_cell.length_c   1.000
_cell.angle_alpha   90.00
_cell.angle_beta   90.00
_cell.angle_gamma   90.00
#
_symmetry.space_group_name_H-M   'P 1'
#
loop_
_entity.id
_entity.type
_entity.pdbx_description
1 polymer ?
#
loop_
_entity_poly.entity_id
_entity_poly.type
_entity_poly.pdbx_seq_one_letter_code
_entity_poly.pdbx_strand_id
1 'polypeptide(L)'
;MKNRFARLLLVAASLSVPHTLLAEEGDRSVTKSLPRVQRIANYLSGSKFVGRFTVDGDKDASPKTEEYTISKCEKLPADDMYRLTARIKYGDVDSEVPIDLKILWAGDTPVMTLDALIIPGMGTFDARVAIQNGRYAGTWQHGEKGGHLFGIIEADMNPPADGPSVVVFEEDFEKGLDRWEILDPGTWQLSKKDGNTTLEITARESAYEPPVRSPFHVALIRDLELQDFDITFRVRSTKDTGNHRDCCVFFCYQDDQHFYYVHLGAKPDPHSGQIMIVKEAPRLALTQNESLTAWDNEWHTVRVARDSQSGTIEVFFDDMETPHMQVTDKSFSKGRIGIGSFDDMDEFDDLVIRKK
;
A
#
# COMPACT_ATOMS: atom_id res chain seq x y z
N MET A 1 -62.75 -20.31 -64.97
CA MET A 1 -62.70 -21.76 -64.65
C MET A 1 -61.75 -21.94 -63.47
N LYS A 2 -62.30 -22.08 -62.26
CA LYS A 2 -62.31 -23.29 -61.40
C LYS A 2 -61.03 -23.54 -60.58
N ASN A 3 -61.07 -23.12 -59.30
CA ASN A 3 -60.81 -23.89 -58.06
C ASN A 3 -60.26 -22.96 -56.96
N ARG A 4 -61.11 -22.47 -56.05
CA ARG A 4 -61.41 -23.02 -54.71
C ARG A 4 -60.19 -23.05 -53.76
N PHE A 5 -60.14 -22.15 -52.77
CA PHE A 5 -60.47 -22.43 -51.35
C PHE A 5 -60.03 -21.28 -50.43
N ALA A 6 -60.95 -20.87 -49.55
CA ALA A 6 -60.70 -20.08 -48.36
C ALA A 6 -60.10 -20.96 -47.24
N ARG A 7 -59.19 -20.39 -46.44
CA ARG A 7 -58.76 -20.85 -45.10
C ARG A 7 -58.53 -19.57 -44.29
N LEU A 8 -59.42 -19.16 -43.38
CA LEU A 8 -59.78 -19.72 -42.08
C LEU A 8 -58.56 -19.98 -41.17
N LEU A 9 -58.53 -19.17 -40.09
CA LEU A 9 -57.66 -19.24 -38.93
C LEU A 9 -57.51 -20.68 -38.42
N LEU A 10 -56.27 -21.06 -38.09
CA LEU A 10 -56.02 -22.12 -37.13
C LEU A 10 -55.00 -21.64 -36.09
N VAL A 11 -55.45 -21.67 -34.84
CA VAL A 11 -54.69 -21.52 -33.61
C VAL A 11 -53.63 -22.63 -33.54
N ALA A 12 -52.39 -22.26 -33.24
CA ALA A 12 -51.38 -23.18 -32.73
C ALA A 12 -50.85 -22.62 -31.41
N ALA A 13 -51.15 -23.33 -30.34
CA ALA A 13 -50.69 -23.07 -28.99
C ALA A 13 -49.18 -23.32 -28.90
N SER A 14 -48.41 -22.32 -28.47
CA SER A 14 -47.07 -22.50 -27.92
C SER A 14 -47.17 -22.45 -26.40
N LEU A 15 -46.87 -23.59 -25.76
CA LEU A 15 -46.71 -23.74 -24.33
C LEU A 15 -45.69 -22.73 -23.79
N SER A 16 -46.16 -21.75 -23.03
CA SER A 16 -45.32 -20.89 -22.19
C SER A 16 -44.94 -21.66 -20.93
N VAL A 17 -43.71 -22.14 -20.87
CA VAL A 17 -43.10 -22.47 -19.57
C VAL A 17 -42.83 -21.14 -18.88
N PRO A 18 -43.34 -20.88 -17.65
CA PRO A 18 -42.91 -19.71 -16.92
C PRO A 18 -41.43 -19.90 -16.58
N HIS A 19 -40.56 -19.14 -17.23
CA HIS A 19 -39.25 -18.85 -16.67
C HIS A 19 -39.51 -18.02 -15.41
N THR A 20 -39.49 -18.70 -14.27
CA THR A 20 -39.29 -18.05 -12.98
C THR A 20 -37.98 -17.28 -13.11
N LEU A 21 -38.07 -15.96 -13.28
CA LEU A 21 -36.92 -15.08 -13.03
C LEU A 21 -36.59 -15.26 -11.55
N LEU A 22 -35.64 -16.15 -11.27
CA LEU A 22 -34.80 -15.98 -10.09
C LEU A 22 -33.97 -14.74 -10.40
N ALA A 23 -34.43 -13.60 -9.89
CA ALA A 23 -33.54 -12.51 -9.62
C ALA A 23 -32.47 -13.07 -8.68
N GLU A 24 -31.30 -13.39 -9.21
CA GLU A 24 -30.10 -13.46 -8.40
C GLU A 24 -29.97 -12.07 -7.78
N GLU A 25 -30.28 -12.01 -6.48
CA GLU A 25 -29.84 -10.92 -5.63
C GLU A 25 -28.33 -10.81 -5.84
N GLY A 26 -27.95 -9.83 -6.67
CA GLY A 26 -26.56 -9.48 -6.87
C GLY A 26 -25.94 -9.29 -5.50
N ASP A 27 -25.02 -10.19 -5.17
CA ASP A 27 -24.13 -10.07 -4.04
C ASP A 27 -23.47 -8.71 -4.16
N ARG A 28 -23.97 -7.74 -3.38
CA ARG A 28 -23.31 -6.47 -3.18
C ARG A 28 -22.00 -6.85 -2.52
N SER A 29 -20.95 -6.95 -3.34
CA SER A 29 -19.55 -6.93 -2.95
C SER A 29 -19.40 -5.96 -1.77
N VAL A 30 -19.43 -6.53 -0.57
CA VAL A 30 -19.08 -5.85 0.65
C VAL A 30 -17.57 -5.75 0.53
N THR A 31 -17.08 -4.61 0.05
CA THR A 31 -15.73 -4.15 0.35
C THR A 31 -15.58 -4.27 1.85
N LYS A 32 -14.93 -5.32 2.34
CA LYS A 32 -14.67 -5.50 3.77
C LYS A 32 -13.77 -4.35 4.17
N SER A 33 -14.37 -3.29 4.71
CA SER A 33 -13.64 -2.19 5.34
C SER A 33 -12.62 -2.78 6.31
N LEU A 34 -11.39 -2.27 6.32
CA LEU A 34 -10.38 -2.66 7.31
C LEU A 34 -11.02 -2.69 8.70
N PRO A 35 -10.73 -3.71 9.54
CA PRO A 35 -11.24 -3.73 10.91
C PRO A 35 -10.98 -2.39 11.58
N ARG A 36 -11.97 -1.83 12.29
CA ARG A 36 -11.90 -0.50 12.94
C ARG A 36 -10.61 -0.27 13.74
N VAL A 37 -10.06 -1.36 14.28
CA VAL A 37 -8.81 -1.46 15.02
C VAL A 37 -7.60 -1.05 14.19
N GLN A 38 -7.50 -1.52 12.95
CA GLN A 38 -6.40 -1.17 12.06
C GLN A 38 -6.51 0.29 11.60
N ARG A 39 -7.73 0.76 11.34
CA ARG A 39 -7.95 2.15 10.88
C ARG A 39 -7.46 3.18 11.88
N ILE A 40 -7.74 2.97 13.17
CA ILE A 40 -7.30 3.93 14.21
C ILE A 40 -5.81 3.86 14.47
N ALA A 41 -5.20 2.66 14.42
CA ALA A 41 -3.75 2.52 14.54
C ALA A 41 -3.02 3.29 13.43
N ASN A 42 -3.46 3.11 12.18
CA ASN A 42 -2.87 3.79 11.04
C ASN A 42 -3.11 5.30 11.07
N TYR A 43 -4.30 5.75 11.51
CA TYR A 43 -4.61 7.18 11.64
C TYR A 43 -3.71 7.89 12.68
N LEU A 44 -3.31 7.19 13.73
CA LEU A 44 -2.49 7.76 14.81
C LEU A 44 -0.99 7.69 14.54
N SER A 45 -0.51 6.68 13.81
CA SER A 45 0.92 6.56 13.45
C SER A 45 1.39 7.73 12.58
N GLY A 46 2.50 8.34 12.96
CA GLY A 46 3.06 9.54 12.32
C GLY A 46 2.30 10.84 12.62
N SER A 47 1.16 10.80 13.31
CA SER A 47 0.34 11.99 13.51
C SER A 47 0.93 12.96 14.53
N LYS A 48 0.70 14.25 14.31
CA LYS A 48 1.05 15.35 15.21
C LYS A 48 -0.22 16.00 15.75
N PHE A 49 -0.34 16.04 17.07
CA PHE A 49 -1.41 16.70 17.78
C PHE A 49 -0.98 18.13 18.08
N VAL A 50 -1.73 19.10 17.56
CA VAL A 50 -1.47 20.53 17.74
C VAL A 50 -2.70 21.18 18.34
N GLY A 51 -2.58 21.69 19.56
CA GLY A 51 -3.72 22.21 20.27
C GLY A 51 -3.36 23.05 21.47
N ARG A 52 -4.30 23.06 22.41
CA ARG A 52 -4.23 23.85 23.63
C ARG A 52 -4.83 23.09 24.80
N PHE A 53 -4.39 23.41 25.99
CA PHE A 53 -4.95 22.89 27.24
C PHE A 53 -5.26 23.99 28.26
N THR A 54 -6.23 23.71 29.13
CA THR A 54 -6.59 24.52 30.28
C THR A 54 -6.13 23.85 31.57
N VAL A 55 -6.09 24.62 32.67
CA VAL A 55 -5.90 24.11 34.03
C VAL A 55 -7.13 24.48 34.85
N ASP A 56 -7.72 23.51 35.53
CA ASP A 56 -8.88 23.74 36.38
C ASP A 56 -8.58 24.77 37.48
N GLY A 57 -9.57 25.60 37.78
CA GLY A 57 -9.46 26.68 38.77
C GLY A 57 -8.86 27.99 38.24
N ASP A 58 -8.26 27.99 37.04
CA ASP A 58 -7.68 29.18 36.41
C ASP A 58 -8.64 29.79 35.36
N LYS A 59 -9.69 30.46 35.85
CA LYS A 59 -10.84 30.89 35.02
C LYS A 59 -10.52 31.97 33.99
N ASP A 60 -9.47 32.75 34.21
CA ASP A 60 -9.10 33.90 33.38
C ASP A 60 -7.84 33.63 32.52
N ALA A 61 -7.19 32.48 32.70
CA ALA A 61 -6.03 32.12 31.89
C ALA A 61 -6.44 31.69 30.48
N SER A 62 -5.73 32.24 29.50
CA SER A 62 -5.80 31.74 28.13
C SER A 62 -5.25 30.30 28.06
N PRO A 63 -5.89 29.39 27.29
CA PRO A 63 -5.38 28.04 27.12
C PRO A 63 -3.94 28.05 26.60
N LYS A 64 -3.08 27.19 27.14
CA LYS A 64 -1.66 27.09 26.77
C LYS A 64 -1.49 26.14 25.59
N THR A 65 -0.56 26.41 24.69
CA THR A 65 -0.30 25.54 23.53
C THR A 65 0.37 24.24 23.96
N GLU A 66 0.00 23.13 23.33
CA GLU A 66 0.71 21.86 23.43
C GLU A 66 0.98 21.25 22.04
N GLU A 67 1.92 20.32 22.00
CA GLU A 67 2.27 19.57 20.80
C GLU A 67 2.76 18.18 21.20
N TYR A 68 2.25 17.15 20.51
CA TYR A 68 2.69 15.76 20.68
C TYR A 68 2.83 15.09 19.32
N THR A 69 3.86 14.26 19.15
CA THR A 69 4.01 13.40 17.96
C THR A 69 3.85 11.96 18.37
N ILE A 70 2.97 11.22 17.70
CA ILE A 70 2.89 9.77 17.80
C ILE A 70 3.69 9.20 16.64
N SER A 71 4.90 8.69 16.90
CA SER A 71 5.72 8.08 15.86
C SER A 71 5.13 6.75 15.39
N LYS A 72 4.53 5.98 16.30
CA LYS A 72 3.93 4.68 15.99
C LYS A 72 2.73 4.37 16.90
N CYS A 73 1.69 3.75 16.34
CA CYS A 73 0.58 3.18 17.08
C CYS A 73 0.38 1.71 16.70
N GLU A 74 0.46 0.81 17.67
CA GLU A 74 0.42 -0.63 17.45
C GLU A 74 -0.71 -1.27 18.26
N LYS A 75 -1.48 -2.16 17.64
CA LYS A 75 -2.46 -2.97 18.37
C LYS A 75 -1.75 -4.04 19.19
N LEU A 76 -2.00 -4.08 20.50
CA LEU A 76 -1.46 -5.12 21.39
C LEU A 76 -2.39 -6.34 21.45
N PRO A 77 -1.92 -7.52 21.91
CA PRO A 77 -2.74 -8.73 22.00
C PRO A 77 -3.98 -8.60 22.90
N ALA A 78 -3.91 -7.78 23.95
CA ALA A 78 -5.03 -7.56 24.88
C ALA A 78 -6.14 -6.70 24.25
N ASP A 79 -7.40 -6.94 24.61
CA ASP A 79 -8.55 -6.22 24.08
C ASP A 79 -8.44 -4.71 24.26
N ASP A 80 -8.75 -3.97 23.19
CA ASP A 80 -8.70 -2.51 23.11
C ASP A 80 -7.36 -1.85 23.48
N MET A 81 -6.31 -2.62 23.75
CA MET A 81 -4.98 -2.12 24.11
C MET A 81 -4.14 -1.81 22.88
N TYR A 82 -3.46 -0.68 22.93
CA TYR A 82 -2.53 -0.19 21.92
C TYR A 82 -1.26 0.34 22.58
N ARG A 83 -0.15 0.30 21.85
CA ARG A 83 1.10 0.96 22.22
C ARG A 83 1.28 2.18 21.34
N LEU A 84 1.34 3.35 21.95
CA LEU A 84 1.73 4.59 21.30
C LEU A 84 3.18 4.88 21.62
N THR A 85 4.03 4.94 20.62
CA THR A 85 5.36 5.52 20.76
C THR A 85 5.22 7.01 20.57
N ALA A 86 5.28 7.77 21.67
CA ALA A 86 5.03 9.20 21.67
C ALA A 86 6.32 9.97 21.98
N ARG A 87 6.65 10.95 21.13
CA ARG A 87 7.69 11.94 21.42
C ARG A 87 7.06 13.10 22.17
N ILE A 88 7.48 13.28 23.42
CA ILE A 88 6.93 14.30 24.32
C ILE A 88 7.97 15.40 24.46
N LYS A 89 7.58 16.63 24.14
CA LYS A 89 8.37 17.83 24.39
C LYS A 89 7.75 18.64 25.52
N TYR A 90 8.40 18.68 26.68
CA TYR A 90 7.92 19.42 27.84
C TYR A 90 9.08 20.09 28.60
N GLY A 91 9.15 21.42 28.57
CA GLY A 91 10.29 22.16 29.12
C GLY A 91 11.59 21.79 28.38
N ASP A 92 12.60 21.34 29.11
CA ASP A 92 13.87 20.85 28.57
C ASP A 92 13.86 19.34 28.23
N VAL A 93 12.73 18.65 28.44
CA VAL A 93 12.58 17.22 28.15
C VAL A 93 12.11 17.04 26.71
N ASP A 94 12.88 16.28 25.93
CA ASP A 94 12.55 15.79 24.60
C ASP A 94 12.89 14.30 24.55
N SER A 95 11.89 13.45 24.79
CA SER A 95 12.05 12.01 24.94
C SER A 95 10.95 11.25 24.22
N GLU A 96 11.31 10.11 23.65
CA GLU A 96 10.37 9.15 23.07
C GLU A 96 9.99 8.10 24.13
N VAL A 97 8.68 7.95 24.37
CA VAL A 97 8.15 7.10 25.45
C VAL A 97 7.08 6.18 24.87
N PRO A 98 7.21 4.85 25.03
CA PRO A 98 6.14 3.92 24.73
C PRO A 98 5.06 4.01 25.81
N ILE A 99 3.83 4.27 25.39
CA ILE A 99 2.65 4.43 26.24
C ILE A 99 1.64 3.36 25.84
N ASP A 100 1.42 2.40 26.73
CA ASP A 100 0.37 1.40 26.56
C ASP A 100 -0.95 1.97 27.10
N LEU A 101 -1.95 2.12 26.24
CA LEU A 101 -3.25 2.68 26.60
C LEU A 101 -4.41 1.96 25.91
N LYS A 102 -5.64 2.22 26.36
CA LYS A 102 -6.85 1.70 25.71
C LYS A 102 -7.38 2.70 24.69
N ILE A 103 -7.83 2.21 23.54
CA ILE A 103 -8.68 2.99 22.63
C ILE A 103 -10.07 2.39 22.64
N LEU A 104 -10.97 3.04 23.38
CA LEU A 104 -12.38 2.67 23.50
C LEU A 104 -13.22 3.43 22.46
N TRP A 105 -14.46 3.00 22.23
CA TRP A 105 -15.32 3.57 21.18
C TRP A 105 -16.65 4.08 21.74
N ALA A 106 -16.97 5.34 21.44
CA ALA A 106 -18.29 5.94 21.64
C ALA A 106 -19.02 6.00 20.30
N GLY A 107 -19.79 4.96 19.98
CA GLY A 107 -20.26 4.73 18.61
C GLY A 107 -19.05 4.55 17.68
N ASP A 108 -18.93 5.41 16.67
CA ASP A 108 -17.79 5.42 15.74
C ASP A 108 -16.65 6.37 16.15
N THR A 109 -16.74 7.02 17.31
CA THR A 109 -15.74 7.97 17.80
C THR A 109 -14.73 7.27 18.73
N PRO A 110 -13.45 7.15 18.35
CA PRO A 110 -12.42 6.58 19.21
C PRO A 110 -12.07 7.54 20.35
N VAL A 111 -11.82 6.95 21.53
CA VAL A 111 -11.47 7.64 22.78
C VAL A 111 -10.20 7.01 23.35
N MET A 112 -9.09 7.74 23.26
CA MET A 112 -7.84 7.35 23.94
C MET A 112 -8.05 7.47 25.45
N THR A 113 -7.78 6.38 26.15
CA THR A 113 -8.13 6.16 27.55
C THR A 113 -6.87 5.75 28.29
N LEU A 114 -6.34 6.68 29.07
CA LEU A 114 -5.19 6.49 29.93
C LEU A 114 -5.65 6.38 31.38
N ASP A 115 -5.44 5.23 32.01
CA ASP A 115 -5.86 4.95 33.38
C ASP A 115 -4.67 5.05 34.33
N ALA A 116 -4.51 6.20 35.01
CA ALA A 116 -3.50 6.43 36.04
C ALA A 116 -2.08 5.87 35.70
N LEU A 117 -1.60 6.12 34.49
CA LEU A 117 -0.30 5.64 34.04
C LEU A 117 0.83 6.37 34.77
N ILE A 118 1.74 5.61 35.37
CA ILE A 118 2.97 6.16 35.98
C ILE A 118 4.06 6.23 34.93
N ILE A 119 4.50 7.45 34.61
CA ILE A 119 5.66 7.70 33.76
C ILE A 119 6.87 7.98 34.67
N PRO A 120 7.93 7.14 34.63
CA PRO A 120 9.13 7.35 35.44
C PRO A 120 9.69 8.77 35.29
N GLY A 121 9.90 9.46 36.41
CA GLY A 121 10.41 10.84 36.43
C GLY A 121 9.38 11.93 36.08
N MET A 122 8.18 11.57 35.60
CA MET A 122 7.13 12.53 35.21
C MET A 122 5.84 12.38 36.03
N GLY A 123 5.68 11.31 36.80
CA GLY A 123 4.54 11.09 37.71
C GLY A 123 3.34 10.40 37.06
N THR A 124 2.16 10.54 37.66
CA THR A 124 0.95 9.80 37.25
C THR A 124 0.06 10.65 36.35
N PHE A 125 -0.43 10.05 35.27
CA PHE A 125 -1.29 10.68 34.27
C PHE A 125 -2.60 9.93 34.06
N ASP A 126 -3.70 10.66 33.96
CA ASP A 126 -4.99 10.14 33.51
C ASP A 126 -5.53 11.03 32.38
N ALA A 127 -6.14 10.42 31.36
CA ALA A 127 -6.70 11.16 30.23
C ALA A 127 -7.85 10.43 29.54
N ARG A 128 -8.78 11.22 28.98
CA ARG A 128 -9.86 10.77 28.08
C ARG A 128 -9.90 11.70 26.90
N VAL A 129 -9.46 11.24 25.73
CA VAL A 129 -9.32 12.08 24.54
C VAL A 129 -10.12 11.49 23.38
N ALA A 130 -11.22 12.16 23.03
CA ALA A 130 -12.05 11.80 21.89
C ALA A 130 -11.46 12.38 20.60
N ILE A 131 -11.48 11.59 19.53
CA ILE A 131 -10.97 11.97 18.21
C ILE A 131 -12.10 11.95 17.20
N GLN A 132 -12.33 13.07 16.52
CA GLN A 132 -13.41 13.18 15.55
C GLN A 132 -13.09 14.22 14.47
N ASN A 133 -13.20 13.83 13.20
CA ASN A 133 -13.08 14.72 12.04
C ASN A 133 -11.81 15.59 12.08
N GLY A 134 -10.64 14.97 12.25
CA GLY A 134 -9.33 15.66 12.28
C GLY A 134 -9.09 16.50 13.54
N ARG A 135 -9.96 16.40 14.55
CA ARG A 135 -9.85 17.13 15.81
C ARG A 135 -9.80 16.18 16.98
N TYR A 136 -9.27 16.67 18.09
CA TYR A 136 -9.36 16.00 19.37
C TYR A 136 -9.86 16.95 20.45
N ALA A 137 -10.52 16.38 21.47
CA ALA A 137 -10.87 17.08 22.68
C ALA A 137 -10.96 16.08 23.84
N GLY A 138 -10.59 16.50 25.04
CA GLY A 138 -10.51 15.59 26.18
C GLY A 138 -10.25 16.23 27.52
N THR A 139 -10.16 15.38 28.53
CA THR A 139 -9.69 15.72 29.87
C THR A 139 -8.29 15.17 30.09
N TRP A 140 -7.51 15.87 30.91
CA TRP A 140 -6.23 15.39 31.43
C TRP A 140 -6.16 15.61 32.94
N GLN A 141 -5.42 14.75 33.62
CA GLN A 141 -5.09 14.85 35.03
C GLN A 141 -3.62 14.46 35.23
N HIS A 142 -2.93 15.22 36.08
CA HIS A 142 -1.60 14.92 36.57
C HIS A 142 -1.53 15.22 38.08
N GLY A 143 -1.53 14.17 38.90
CA GLY A 143 -1.67 14.29 40.35
C GLY A 143 -2.98 15.02 40.72
N GLU A 144 -2.89 16.11 41.47
CA GLU A 144 -4.06 16.91 41.89
C GLU A 144 -4.51 17.96 40.84
N LYS A 145 -3.74 18.17 39.76
CA LYS A 145 -4.06 19.13 38.72
C LYS A 145 -4.74 18.46 37.53
N GLY A 146 -5.75 19.11 36.97
CA GLY A 146 -6.44 18.65 35.78
C GLY A 146 -6.89 19.79 34.89
N GLY A 147 -7.57 19.43 33.81
CA GLY A 147 -8.21 20.37 32.91
C GLY A 147 -8.65 19.71 31.61
N HIS A 148 -8.85 20.55 30.59
CA HIS A 148 -9.26 20.10 29.27
C HIS A 148 -8.14 20.32 28.26
N LEU A 149 -8.10 19.48 27.23
CA LEU A 149 -7.27 19.68 26.04
C LEU A 149 -8.14 19.63 24.78
N PHE A 150 -7.76 20.37 23.75
CA PHE A 150 -8.43 20.35 22.45
C PHE A 150 -7.52 20.89 21.35
N GLY A 151 -7.69 20.38 20.13
CA GLY A 151 -6.85 20.78 19.01
C GLY A 151 -7.20 20.10 17.71
N ILE A 152 -6.27 20.19 16.77
CA ILE A 152 -6.30 19.52 15.47
C ILE A 152 -5.25 18.41 15.44
N ILE A 153 -5.50 17.40 14.63
CA ILE A 153 -4.54 16.35 14.34
C ILE A 153 -4.01 16.63 12.94
N GLU A 154 -2.76 17.07 12.88
CA GLU A 154 -1.97 17.12 11.65
C GLU A 154 -1.47 15.70 11.40
N ALA A 155 -2.23 14.93 10.63
CA ALA A 155 -1.68 13.70 10.07
C ALA A 155 -0.48 14.09 9.21
N ASP A 156 0.66 13.42 9.39
CA ASP A 156 1.80 13.62 8.51
C ASP A 156 1.33 13.38 7.07
N MET A 157 1.58 14.35 6.20
CA MET A 157 1.31 14.21 4.76
C MET A 157 2.31 13.25 4.11
N ASN A 158 3.36 12.85 4.85
CA ASN A 158 4.17 11.66 4.64
C ASN A 158 4.07 10.78 5.90
N PRO A 159 2.99 9.99 6.06
CA PRO A 159 3.00 8.99 7.12
C PRO A 159 4.22 8.07 6.90
N PRO A 160 4.77 7.42 7.94
CA PRO A 160 5.45 6.14 7.71
C PRO A 160 4.50 5.34 6.82
N ALA A 161 4.98 4.75 5.73
CA ALA A 161 4.22 4.36 4.52
C ALA A 161 2.94 3.48 4.68
N ASP A 162 2.41 3.33 5.90
CA ASP A 162 1.22 2.62 6.34
C ASP A 162 0.11 3.58 6.85
N GLY A 163 -0.39 4.48 5.98
CA GLY A 163 -1.82 4.87 6.03
C GLY A 163 -2.72 3.61 5.91
N PRO A 164 -4.06 3.65 5.97
CA PRO A 164 -4.87 2.45 5.71
C PRO A 164 -4.74 2.03 4.24
N SER A 165 -3.63 1.37 3.94
CA SER A 165 -3.29 0.84 2.64
C SER A 165 -4.22 -0.34 2.40
N VAL A 166 -5.19 -0.15 1.51
CA VAL A 166 -6.20 -1.17 1.24
C VAL A 166 -5.59 -2.15 0.26
N VAL A 167 -5.50 -3.41 0.66
CA VAL A 167 -5.13 -4.49 -0.28
C VAL A 167 -6.17 -4.49 -1.41
N VAL A 168 -5.69 -4.19 -2.62
CA VAL A 168 -6.52 -4.14 -3.84
C VAL A 168 -6.16 -5.25 -4.82
N PHE A 169 -5.02 -5.91 -4.62
CA PHE A 169 -4.58 -7.03 -5.43
C PHE A 169 -3.66 -7.94 -4.61
N GLU A 170 -3.89 -9.24 -4.71
CA GLU A 170 -3.03 -10.30 -4.19
C GLU A 170 -2.86 -11.34 -5.31
N GLU A 171 -1.67 -11.92 -5.41
CA GLU A 171 -1.36 -13.01 -6.33
C GLU A 171 -0.30 -13.94 -5.73
N ASP A 172 -0.70 -15.21 -5.58
CA ASP A 172 0.13 -16.36 -5.22
C ASP A 172 0.30 -17.33 -6.40
N PHE A 173 -0.21 -16.97 -7.58
CA PHE A 173 -0.17 -17.72 -8.84
C PHE A 173 -0.86 -19.10 -8.82
N GLU A 174 -1.50 -19.49 -7.72
CA GLU A 174 -2.19 -20.78 -7.58
C GLU A 174 -3.42 -20.89 -8.47
N LYS A 175 -3.99 -19.74 -8.86
CA LYS A 175 -5.22 -19.63 -9.68
C LYS A 175 -4.94 -19.35 -11.15
N GLY A 176 -3.67 -19.40 -11.58
CA GLY A 176 -3.27 -19.18 -12.97
C GLY A 176 -3.04 -17.71 -13.32
N LEU A 177 -3.08 -17.39 -14.62
CA LEU A 177 -2.63 -16.10 -15.16
C LEU A 177 -3.73 -15.26 -15.82
N ASP A 178 -5.01 -15.58 -15.59
CA ASP A 178 -6.13 -14.89 -16.25
C ASP A 178 -6.16 -13.37 -15.98
N ARG A 179 -5.58 -12.95 -14.84
CA ARG A 179 -5.49 -11.55 -14.42
C ARG A 179 -4.27 -10.82 -14.98
N TRP A 180 -3.49 -11.48 -15.84
CA TRP A 180 -2.22 -10.98 -16.34
C TRP A 180 -2.23 -10.79 -17.86
N GLU A 181 -1.56 -9.73 -18.29
CA GLU A 181 -1.15 -9.49 -19.66
C GLU A 181 0.37 -9.61 -19.73
N ILE A 182 0.85 -10.70 -20.34
CA ILE A 182 2.28 -10.95 -20.53
C ILE A 182 2.61 -10.62 -21.99
N LEU A 183 3.56 -9.71 -22.21
CA LEU A 183 3.84 -9.18 -23.55
C LEU A 183 4.50 -10.22 -24.47
N ASP A 184 5.29 -11.13 -23.90
CA ASP A 184 5.78 -12.33 -24.56
C ASP A 184 5.49 -13.58 -23.71
N PRO A 185 4.31 -14.20 -23.81
CA PRO A 185 3.96 -15.35 -22.99
C PRO A 185 4.82 -16.59 -23.27
N GLY A 186 5.59 -16.62 -24.37
CA GLY A 186 6.46 -17.76 -24.72
C GLY A 186 7.68 -17.91 -23.82
N THR A 187 8.04 -16.86 -23.07
CA THR A 187 9.18 -16.84 -22.15
C THR A 187 8.78 -16.93 -20.68
N TRP A 188 7.52 -17.22 -20.40
CA TRP A 188 6.97 -17.29 -19.04
C TRP A 188 6.27 -18.62 -18.78
N GLN A 189 6.38 -19.11 -17.56
CA GLN A 189 5.75 -20.36 -17.15
C GLN A 189 5.26 -20.30 -15.69
N LEU A 190 4.11 -20.92 -15.42
CA LEU A 190 3.74 -21.30 -14.06
C LEU A 190 4.57 -22.52 -13.64
N SER A 191 5.49 -22.32 -12.71
CA SER A 191 6.35 -23.37 -12.15
C SER A 191 5.69 -23.94 -10.90
N LYS A 192 5.65 -25.28 -10.77
CA LYS A 192 5.11 -25.97 -9.58
C LYS A 192 6.20 -26.75 -8.88
N LYS A 193 6.57 -26.33 -7.68
CA LYS A 193 7.65 -26.92 -6.87
C LYS A 193 7.16 -27.02 -5.43
N ASP A 194 7.30 -28.20 -4.82
CA ASP A 194 6.99 -28.45 -3.40
C ASP A 194 5.57 -28.02 -2.94
N GLY A 195 4.59 -28.09 -3.85
CA GLY A 195 3.20 -27.71 -3.55
C GLY A 195 2.92 -26.21 -3.64
N ASN A 196 3.88 -25.41 -4.09
CA ASN A 196 3.74 -23.99 -4.41
C ASN A 196 3.76 -23.77 -5.93
N THR A 197 2.99 -22.81 -6.41
CA THR A 197 2.98 -22.34 -7.79
C THR A 197 3.60 -20.96 -7.87
N THR A 198 4.56 -20.75 -8.77
CA THR A 198 5.25 -19.48 -8.98
C THR A 198 5.20 -19.07 -10.44
N LEU A 199 5.47 -17.80 -10.75
CA LEU A 199 5.61 -17.32 -12.12
C LEU A 199 7.09 -17.15 -12.47
N GLU A 200 7.58 -17.90 -13.46
CA GLU A 200 9.00 -17.98 -13.83
C GLU A 200 9.25 -17.45 -15.25
N ILE A 201 10.31 -16.64 -15.43
CA ILE A 201 10.87 -16.28 -16.74
C ILE A 201 11.86 -17.37 -17.15
N THR A 202 11.61 -18.03 -18.27
CA THR A 202 12.33 -19.25 -18.67
C THR A 202 13.44 -19.03 -19.69
N ALA A 203 13.56 -17.82 -20.24
CA ALA A 203 14.59 -17.48 -21.22
C ALA A 203 14.94 -15.99 -21.14
N ARG A 204 16.19 -15.66 -21.47
CA ARG A 204 16.71 -14.28 -21.52
C ARG A 204 16.36 -13.51 -22.80
N GLU A 205 16.11 -14.25 -23.88
CA GLU A 205 15.69 -13.68 -25.15
C GLU A 205 14.16 -13.64 -25.18
N SER A 206 13.60 -12.54 -25.66
CA SER A 206 12.16 -12.30 -25.79
C SER A 206 11.80 -12.02 -27.24
N ALA A 207 10.63 -12.49 -27.67
CA ALA A 207 10.06 -12.12 -28.97
C ALA A 207 9.42 -10.72 -28.94
N TYR A 208 9.17 -10.16 -27.76
CA TYR A 208 8.68 -8.80 -27.63
C TYR A 208 9.81 -7.78 -27.91
N GLU A 209 9.58 -6.93 -28.91
CA GLU A 209 10.48 -5.84 -29.28
C GLU A 209 9.88 -4.50 -28.83
N PRO A 210 10.40 -3.86 -27.75
CA PRO A 210 9.88 -2.57 -27.32
C PRO A 210 10.23 -1.47 -28.34
N PRO A 211 9.35 -0.45 -28.52
CA PRO A 211 9.57 0.61 -29.52
C PRO A 211 10.85 1.43 -29.28
N VAL A 212 11.27 1.53 -28.03
CA VAL A 212 12.50 2.16 -27.57
C VAL A 212 13.19 1.22 -26.60
N ARG A 213 14.50 1.35 -26.40
CA ARG A 213 15.24 0.44 -25.52
C ARG A 213 14.73 0.52 -24.07
N SER A 214 13.96 -0.50 -23.68
CA SER A 214 13.32 -0.72 -22.38
C SER A 214 13.28 -2.24 -22.07
N PRO A 215 12.77 -2.69 -20.90
CA PRO A 215 12.75 -4.11 -20.52
C PRO A 215 12.02 -5.03 -21.52
N PHE A 216 12.49 -6.27 -21.65
CA PHE A 216 11.94 -7.25 -22.59
C PHE A 216 10.90 -8.21 -21.99
N HIS A 217 10.98 -8.47 -20.68
CA HIS A 217 10.04 -9.34 -19.98
C HIS A 217 9.10 -8.49 -19.14
N VAL A 218 7.84 -8.41 -19.55
CA VAL A 218 6.82 -7.57 -18.89
C VAL A 218 5.54 -8.37 -18.70
N ALA A 219 5.12 -8.50 -17.45
CA ALA A 219 3.82 -9.02 -17.04
C ALA A 219 3.05 -7.90 -16.33
N LEU A 220 1.93 -7.45 -16.90
CA LEU A 220 1.09 -6.38 -16.37
C LEU A 220 -0.21 -6.95 -15.79
N ILE A 221 -0.67 -6.37 -14.69
CA ILE A 221 -1.95 -6.71 -14.10
C ILE A 221 -3.08 -6.10 -14.94
N ARG A 222 -4.07 -6.93 -15.30
CA ARG A 222 -5.29 -6.48 -15.99
C ARG A 222 -6.20 -5.73 -15.03
N ASP A 223 -6.88 -4.71 -15.56
CA ASP A 223 -7.95 -3.97 -14.88
C ASP A 223 -7.56 -3.30 -13.55
N LEU A 224 -6.25 -3.10 -13.30
CA LEU A 224 -5.72 -2.40 -12.14
C LEU A 224 -4.84 -1.22 -12.58
N GLU A 225 -5.31 -0.02 -12.27
CA GLU A 225 -4.52 1.20 -12.44
C GLU A 225 -4.56 2.03 -11.16
N LEU A 226 -3.39 2.40 -10.64
CA LEU A 226 -3.26 3.14 -9.38
C LEU A 226 -2.43 4.42 -9.58
N GLN A 227 -2.64 5.38 -8.67
CA GLN A 227 -1.83 6.59 -8.53
C GLN A 227 -0.86 6.44 -7.37
N ASP A 228 -1.43 6.12 -6.20
CA ASP A 228 -0.71 5.98 -4.93
C ASP A 228 -0.84 4.53 -4.44
N PHE A 229 0.29 3.88 -4.20
CA PHE A 229 0.30 2.47 -3.83
C PHE A 229 1.61 2.04 -3.13
N ASP A 230 1.55 0.88 -2.48
CA ASP A 230 2.70 0.01 -2.27
C ASP A 230 2.47 -1.30 -3.04
N ILE A 231 3.52 -1.81 -3.66
CA ILE A 231 3.59 -3.20 -4.12
C ILE A 231 4.69 -3.90 -3.34
N THR A 232 4.42 -5.09 -2.83
CA THR A 232 5.41 -6.02 -2.25
C THR A 232 5.34 -7.34 -2.99
N PHE A 233 6.48 -7.99 -3.21
CA PHE A 233 6.55 -9.32 -3.80
C PHE A 233 7.84 -10.03 -3.41
N ARG A 234 7.85 -11.36 -3.57
CA ARG A 234 9.05 -12.16 -3.53
C ARG A 234 9.59 -12.40 -4.92
N VAL A 235 10.92 -12.35 -5.05
CA VAL A 235 11.63 -12.65 -6.29
C VAL A 235 12.90 -13.42 -6.01
N ARG A 236 13.25 -14.35 -6.89
CA ARG A 236 14.52 -15.05 -6.88
C ARG A 236 15.08 -15.13 -8.30
N SER A 237 16.36 -14.84 -8.45
CA SER A 237 17.06 -15.08 -9.72
C SER A 237 17.23 -16.59 -9.92
N THR A 238 16.78 -17.11 -11.07
CA THR A 238 16.88 -18.54 -11.42
C THR A 238 18.11 -18.85 -12.26
N LYS A 239 18.87 -17.82 -12.65
CA LYS A 239 20.12 -17.93 -13.40
C LYS A 239 21.17 -17.00 -12.85
N ASP A 240 22.31 -17.57 -12.43
CA ASP A 240 23.44 -16.76 -12.00
C ASP A 240 24.12 -16.06 -13.18
N THR A 241 23.82 -14.78 -13.36
CA THR A 241 24.49 -13.88 -14.32
C THR A 241 25.48 -12.92 -13.62
N GLY A 242 25.80 -13.17 -12.35
CA GLY A 242 26.68 -12.34 -11.52
C GLY A 242 26.18 -10.89 -11.40
N ASN A 243 27.02 -9.93 -11.80
CA ASN A 243 26.71 -8.50 -11.70
C ASN A 243 25.61 -8.03 -12.67
N HIS A 244 25.08 -8.92 -13.51
CA HIS A 244 24.00 -8.63 -14.44
C HIS A 244 22.63 -9.12 -13.98
N ARG A 245 22.52 -9.71 -12.78
CA ARG A 245 21.23 -10.13 -12.23
C ARG A 245 20.33 -8.93 -12.10
N ASP A 246 19.09 -9.07 -12.56
CA ASP A 246 18.13 -8.00 -12.49
C ASP A 246 16.70 -8.51 -12.42
N CYS A 247 15.86 -7.75 -11.71
CA CYS A 247 14.42 -7.82 -11.87
C CYS A 247 13.86 -6.40 -12.05
N CYS A 248 12.62 -6.33 -12.54
CA CYS A 248 11.92 -5.10 -12.84
C CYS A 248 10.53 -5.06 -12.20
N VAL A 249 10.15 -3.84 -11.78
CA VAL A 249 8.79 -3.51 -11.31
C VAL A 249 8.27 -2.36 -12.15
N PHE A 250 7.13 -2.55 -12.82
CA PHE A 250 6.52 -1.54 -13.69
C PHE A 250 5.39 -0.83 -12.96
N PHE A 251 5.30 0.48 -13.10
CA PHE A 251 4.22 1.25 -12.50
C PHE A 251 3.97 2.56 -13.24
N CYS A 252 2.77 3.11 -13.02
CA CYS A 252 2.22 4.17 -13.86
C CYS A 252 2.34 3.82 -15.36
N TYR A 253 2.19 2.54 -15.73
CA TYR A 253 2.33 2.08 -17.09
C TYR A 253 1.08 2.45 -17.89
N GLN A 254 1.22 3.43 -18.78
CA GLN A 254 0.14 3.95 -19.62
C GLN A 254 0.10 3.21 -20.96
N ASP A 255 1.27 3.03 -21.57
CA ASP A 255 1.50 2.30 -22.81
C ASP A 255 2.97 1.85 -22.91
N ASP A 256 3.38 1.28 -24.04
CA ASP A 256 4.72 0.74 -24.31
C ASP A 256 5.85 1.77 -24.41
N GLN A 257 5.53 3.07 -24.27
CA GLN A 257 6.47 4.19 -24.33
C GLN A 257 6.31 5.19 -23.19
N HIS A 258 5.37 4.97 -22.26
CA HIS A 258 5.08 5.85 -21.13
C HIS A 258 4.90 5.06 -19.83
N PHE A 259 5.99 4.87 -19.10
CA PHE A 259 5.96 4.18 -17.81
C PHE A 259 7.19 4.49 -16.96
N TYR A 260 7.05 4.32 -15.65
CA TYR A 260 8.20 4.10 -14.79
C TYR A 260 8.47 2.62 -14.65
N TYR A 261 9.73 2.30 -14.36
CA TYR A 261 10.05 1.01 -13.80
C TYR A 261 11.27 1.11 -12.88
N VAL A 262 11.34 0.21 -11.92
CA VAL A 262 12.57 0.00 -11.14
C VAL A 262 13.39 -1.07 -11.85
N HIS A 263 14.69 -0.84 -12.04
CA HIS A 263 15.63 -1.85 -12.51
C HIS A 263 16.55 -2.26 -11.35
N LEU A 264 16.25 -3.37 -10.68
CA LEU A 264 17.01 -3.88 -9.53
C LEU A 264 18.23 -4.69 -10.00
N GLY A 265 19.16 -4.02 -10.68
CA GLY A 265 20.40 -4.64 -11.16
C GLY A 265 21.45 -4.81 -10.07
N ALA A 266 22.11 -5.98 -10.01
CA ALA A 266 23.11 -6.29 -8.99
C ALA A 266 24.24 -5.27 -8.88
N LYS A 267 24.76 -4.78 -10.02
CA LYS A 267 25.74 -3.71 -10.05
C LYS A 267 25.16 -2.49 -10.77
N PRO A 268 24.90 -1.38 -10.05
CA PRO A 268 24.36 -0.19 -10.68
C PRO A 268 25.27 0.43 -11.74
N ASP A 269 24.64 0.96 -12.78
CA ASP A 269 25.20 1.83 -13.79
C ASP A 269 24.11 2.83 -14.27
N PRO A 270 24.35 3.72 -15.24
CA PRO A 270 23.31 4.66 -15.72
C PRO A 270 22.07 4.02 -16.38
N HIS A 271 22.06 2.70 -16.52
CA HIS A 271 21.09 1.91 -17.27
C HIS A 271 20.54 0.70 -16.51
N SER A 272 21.07 0.40 -15.31
CA SER A 272 20.73 -0.71 -14.42
C SER A 272 20.98 -0.36 -12.96
N GLY A 273 20.24 -0.95 -12.01
CA GLY A 273 20.34 -0.60 -10.59
C GLY A 273 19.80 0.80 -10.26
N GLN A 274 18.76 1.24 -10.97
CA GLN A 274 18.18 2.59 -10.91
C GLN A 274 16.65 2.57 -10.92
N ILE A 275 16.03 3.66 -10.48
CA ILE A 275 14.65 4.00 -10.84
C ILE A 275 14.70 4.65 -12.22
N MET A 276 13.90 4.14 -13.15
CA MET A 276 13.99 4.43 -14.58
C MET A 276 12.66 4.99 -15.11
N ILE A 277 12.74 5.79 -16.16
CA ILE A 277 11.60 6.29 -16.92
C ILE A 277 11.75 5.93 -18.40
N VAL A 278 10.63 5.55 -19.02
CA VAL A 278 10.48 5.48 -20.47
C VAL A 278 9.42 6.50 -20.86
N LYS A 279 9.81 7.43 -21.74
CA LYS A 279 8.97 8.54 -22.19
C LYS A 279 9.35 8.90 -23.62
N GLU A 280 8.83 8.13 -24.57
CA GLU A 280 9.07 8.28 -26.02
C GLU A 280 10.57 8.26 -26.41
N ALA A 281 11.41 7.68 -25.55
CA ALA A 281 12.86 7.64 -25.70
C ALA A 281 13.41 6.41 -24.97
N PRO A 282 14.63 5.94 -25.33
CA PRO A 282 15.32 4.91 -24.57
C PRO A 282 15.32 5.20 -23.07
N ARG A 283 15.25 4.15 -22.25
CA ARG A 283 15.26 4.22 -20.79
C ARG A 283 16.24 5.26 -20.25
N LEU A 284 15.79 6.06 -19.30
CA LEU A 284 16.59 7.08 -18.64
C LEU A 284 16.55 6.85 -17.11
N ALA A 285 17.71 6.90 -16.47
CA ALA A 285 17.79 6.86 -15.01
C ALA A 285 17.30 8.17 -14.40
N LEU A 286 16.43 8.05 -13.40
CA LEU A 286 16.00 9.15 -12.52
C LEU A 286 16.89 9.25 -11.27
N THR A 287 17.59 8.16 -10.93
CA THR A 287 18.51 8.07 -9.78
C THR A 287 19.98 8.02 -10.23
N GLN A 288 20.89 8.23 -9.28
CA GLN A 288 22.33 8.01 -9.40
C GLN A 288 22.79 7.04 -8.31
N ASN A 289 22.11 5.90 -8.19
CA ASN A 289 22.45 4.89 -7.19
C ASN A 289 23.79 4.22 -7.54
N GLU A 290 24.64 4.05 -6.52
CA GLU A 290 25.93 3.35 -6.61
C GLU A 290 25.98 2.11 -5.71
N SER A 291 24.94 1.89 -4.89
CA SER A 291 24.85 0.78 -3.93
C SER A 291 24.52 -0.51 -4.65
N LEU A 292 25.34 -1.55 -4.46
CA LEU A 292 25.05 -2.89 -4.98
C LEU A 292 23.70 -3.40 -4.44
N THR A 293 22.88 -3.95 -5.32
CA THR A 293 21.70 -4.73 -4.89
C THR A 293 22.19 -6.11 -4.47
N ALA A 294 21.86 -6.53 -3.25
CA ALA A 294 22.43 -7.71 -2.59
C ALA A 294 21.84 -9.04 -3.11
N TRP A 295 21.92 -9.25 -4.42
CA TRP A 295 21.44 -10.49 -5.04
C TRP A 295 22.27 -11.70 -4.65
N ASP A 296 21.55 -12.78 -4.32
CA ASP A 296 22.07 -14.14 -4.28
C ASP A 296 21.03 -15.12 -4.86
N ASN A 297 21.18 -16.42 -4.56
CA ASN A 297 20.32 -17.47 -5.11
C ASN A 297 19.09 -17.74 -4.23
N GLU A 298 18.89 -16.97 -3.18
CA GLU A 298 17.75 -17.09 -2.28
C GLU A 298 16.57 -16.23 -2.74
N TRP A 299 15.44 -16.36 -2.05
CA TRP A 299 14.30 -15.49 -2.23
C TRP A 299 14.53 -14.15 -1.54
N HIS A 300 14.35 -13.07 -2.28
CA HIS A 300 14.39 -11.70 -1.79
C HIS A 300 12.99 -11.10 -1.73
N THR A 301 12.78 -10.14 -0.84
CA THR A 301 11.54 -9.37 -0.75
C THR A 301 11.78 -7.96 -1.29
N VAL A 302 10.94 -7.53 -2.23
CA VAL A 302 11.00 -6.19 -2.82
C VAL A 302 9.73 -5.42 -2.46
N ARG A 303 9.87 -4.14 -2.14
CA ARG A 303 8.75 -3.20 -2.03
C ARG A 303 9.00 -1.94 -2.86
N VAL A 304 7.98 -1.48 -3.57
CA VAL A 304 7.98 -0.15 -4.21
C VAL A 304 6.81 0.66 -3.66
N ALA A 305 7.10 1.85 -3.16
CA ALA A 305 6.12 2.79 -2.64
C ALA A 305 6.04 4.02 -3.54
N ARG A 306 4.81 4.40 -3.93
CA ARG A 306 4.53 5.56 -4.79
C ARG A 306 3.57 6.52 -4.10
N ASP A 307 3.96 7.79 -4.05
CA ASP A 307 3.11 8.92 -3.63
C ASP A 307 3.06 9.97 -4.74
N SER A 308 1.97 9.98 -5.51
CA SER A 308 1.77 10.86 -6.67
C SER A 308 1.68 12.34 -6.30
N GLN A 309 1.20 12.68 -5.10
CA GLN A 309 1.06 14.06 -4.65
C GLN A 309 2.43 14.73 -4.47
N SER A 310 3.33 14.09 -3.74
CA SER A 310 4.71 14.54 -3.51
C SER A 310 5.61 14.26 -4.71
N GLY A 311 5.33 13.20 -5.47
CA GLY A 311 6.20 12.69 -6.53
C GLY A 311 7.17 11.60 -6.04
N THR A 312 7.09 11.21 -4.78
CA THR A 312 8.03 10.25 -4.18
C THR A 312 7.85 8.85 -4.77
N ILE A 313 8.99 8.21 -5.07
CA ILE A 313 9.13 6.80 -5.40
C ILE A 313 10.24 6.26 -4.51
N GLU A 314 9.92 5.26 -3.69
CA GLU A 314 10.87 4.57 -2.81
C GLU A 314 10.90 3.09 -3.13
N VAL A 315 12.10 2.51 -3.11
CA VAL A 315 12.35 1.10 -3.42
C VAL A 315 13.10 0.49 -2.26
N PHE A 316 12.64 -0.67 -1.80
CA PHE A 316 13.20 -1.44 -0.71
C PHE A 316 13.55 -2.84 -1.22
N PHE A 317 14.69 -3.38 -0.76
CA PHE A 317 15.18 -4.71 -1.12
C PHE A 317 15.68 -5.37 0.16
N ASP A 318 14.96 -6.39 0.62
CA ASP A 318 15.09 -7.09 1.91
C ASP A 318 14.97 -6.21 3.17
N ASP A 319 15.74 -5.13 3.28
CA ASP A 319 15.54 -4.08 4.28
C ASP A 319 14.30 -3.25 3.90
N MET A 320 13.22 -3.43 4.66
CA MET A 320 11.96 -2.71 4.48
C MET A 320 11.87 -1.41 5.29
N GLU A 321 12.93 -1.04 6.00
CA GLU A 321 13.01 0.18 6.81
C GLU A 321 13.75 1.28 6.06
N THR A 322 14.89 0.95 5.42
CA THR A 322 15.71 1.92 4.67
C THR A 322 15.53 1.73 3.16
N PRO A 323 15.09 2.77 2.41
CA PRO A 323 15.02 2.68 0.96
C PRO A 323 16.39 2.37 0.33
N HIS A 324 16.46 1.33 -0.50
CA HIS A 324 17.59 1.03 -1.35
C HIS A 324 17.77 2.11 -2.44
N MET A 325 16.67 2.63 -2.98
CA MET A 325 16.66 3.76 -3.92
C MET A 325 15.46 4.67 -3.65
N GLN A 326 15.63 5.97 -3.92
CA GLN A 326 14.54 6.95 -3.83
C GLN A 326 14.71 8.06 -4.86
N VAL A 327 13.59 8.56 -5.40
CA VAL A 327 13.57 9.77 -6.23
C VAL A 327 12.23 10.50 -6.09
N THR A 328 12.19 11.77 -6.51
CA THR A 328 10.96 12.54 -6.68
C THR A 328 10.75 12.84 -8.16
N ASP A 329 9.68 12.31 -8.75
CA ASP A 329 9.27 12.60 -10.13
C ASP A 329 7.74 12.60 -10.27
N LYS A 330 7.22 13.47 -11.14
CA LYS A 330 5.77 13.66 -11.37
C LYS A 330 5.37 13.51 -12.85
N SER A 331 6.25 12.98 -13.68
CA SER A 331 5.99 12.78 -15.12
C SER A 331 4.74 11.94 -15.38
N PHE A 332 4.51 10.89 -14.60
CA PHE A 332 3.32 10.03 -14.67
C PHE A 332 2.60 9.94 -13.33
N SER A 333 1.28 10.15 -13.34
CA SER A 333 0.44 10.13 -12.15
C SER A 333 -0.23 8.79 -11.91
N LYS A 334 -0.79 8.17 -12.95
CA LYS A 334 -1.57 6.93 -12.89
C LYS A 334 -1.17 5.97 -14.02
N GLY A 335 -1.29 4.68 -13.78
CA GLY A 335 -1.25 3.65 -14.81
C GLY A 335 -1.24 2.24 -14.21
N ARG A 336 -1.02 1.25 -15.06
CA ARG A 336 -0.94 -0.16 -14.67
C ARG A 336 0.32 -0.47 -13.87
N ILE A 337 0.27 -1.59 -13.17
CA ILE A 337 1.37 -2.13 -12.36
C ILE A 337 1.73 -3.52 -12.88
N GLY A 338 3.01 -3.89 -12.81
CA GLY A 338 3.48 -5.20 -13.23
C GLY A 338 4.87 -5.54 -12.70
N ILE A 339 5.32 -6.72 -13.09
CA ILE A 339 6.63 -7.30 -12.73
C ILE A 339 7.32 -7.84 -13.98
N GLY A 340 8.61 -8.09 -13.88
CA GLY A 340 9.38 -8.73 -14.95
C GLY A 340 10.87 -8.52 -14.79
N SER A 341 11.59 -8.43 -15.90
CA SER A 341 13.04 -8.29 -15.93
C SER A 341 13.48 -7.55 -17.19
N PHE A 342 14.66 -6.95 -17.16
CA PHE A 342 15.25 -6.35 -18.35
C PHE A 342 15.56 -7.43 -19.38
N ASP A 343 16.40 -8.39 -19.01
CA ASP A 343 16.78 -9.54 -19.85
C ASP A 343 17.28 -10.76 -19.05
N ASP A 344 16.93 -10.87 -17.77
CA ASP A 344 17.30 -12.00 -16.92
C ASP A 344 16.12 -12.91 -16.56
N MET A 345 16.46 -14.02 -15.91
CA MET A 345 15.54 -15.08 -15.52
C MET A 345 15.27 -15.03 -14.03
N ASP A 346 14.01 -14.78 -13.69
CA ASP A 346 13.51 -14.64 -12.33
C ASP A 346 12.31 -15.56 -12.09
N GLU A 347 12.06 -15.85 -10.83
CA GLU A 347 10.85 -16.50 -10.32
C GLU A 347 10.18 -15.55 -9.33
N PHE A 348 8.87 -15.32 -9.48
CA PHE A 348 8.08 -14.37 -8.69
C PHE A 348 6.98 -15.08 -7.91
N ASP A 349 6.68 -14.54 -6.73
CA ASP A 349 5.65 -15.08 -5.82
C ASP A 349 5.15 -14.01 -4.83
N ASP A 350 4.05 -14.30 -4.13
CA ASP A 350 3.47 -13.52 -3.03
C ASP A 350 3.35 -12.01 -3.30
N LEU A 351 2.74 -11.65 -4.43
CA LEU A 351 2.45 -10.26 -4.76
C LEU A 351 1.32 -9.72 -3.88
N VAL A 352 1.53 -8.57 -3.25
CA VAL A 352 0.50 -7.81 -2.56
C VAL A 352 0.59 -6.34 -2.93
N ILE A 353 -0.49 -5.78 -3.47
CA ILE A 353 -0.61 -4.36 -3.79
C ILE A 353 -1.64 -3.72 -2.87
N ARG A 354 -1.21 -2.64 -2.23
CA ARG A 354 -2.07 -1.82 -1.38
C ARG A 354 -2.20 -0.44 -1.98
N LYS A 355 -3.43 0.04 -2.13
CA LYS A 355 -3.71 1.42 -2.54
C LYS A 355 -3.61 2.34 -1.32
N LYS A 356 -2.95 3.49 -1.47
CA LYS A 356 -2.86 4.53 -0.43
C LYS A 356 -4.01 5.54 -0.52
#